data_AF-A0A8B9QVJ8-F1
#
_entry.id   AF-A0A8B9QVJ8-F1
#
_cell.length_a   1.000
_cell.length_b   1.000
_cell.length_c   1.000
_cell.angle_alpha   90.00
_cell.angle_beta   90.00
_cell.angle_gamma   90.00
#
_symmetry.space_group_name_H-M   'P 1'
#
loop_
_entity.id
_entity.type
_entity.pdbx_description
1 polymer ?
#
loop_
_entity_poly.entity_id
_entity_poly.type
_entity_poly.pdbx_seq_one_letter_code
_entity_poly.pdbx_strand_id
1 'polypeptide(L)'
;MAKLVLAGRANCPYYAKAELLADYLQANLPDFRVHKITQHPDRWEQWLRDLCEMNGWQHRQSPIIWRELLDRGGKGLLLGGVNDFLEYAQHYYGITSMMLSEEMLDIAEENLQALVETEKEEEEIRNLTNPLQIWITSASAPICYQLIPLLANGEVFGMTTEISIHLLDTDEFKNDLCGIVMEVEDMAFPLLRSISEHTEINKAFLQADIIIVLDDILLKREVQSLENYIRKVSEICYVYAPLIEKNAKKEVRVISAGKTFVNLKAMMIITYGPSINPENVIAVATSWETAAKAMLARKLNMNAAGVKDVIVWGNITGCHYIDLSHTKIYGCDSAVWGPANFSRPLMNLIYDSEWIHSEFLSARSSLRSRVCHCAAMLPAHAVATVLRYWFHGSPSGEIVSVGILSEGQFCIPEGIVFSMPVRFQNGSWEVMTELEINETTQEALERLSHDLIQEKLIALKKIKEMHPYGRDKITTKKKLH
;
A
#
# COMPACT_ATOMS: atom_id res chain seq x y z
N MET A 1 17.44 27.02 -31.75
CA MET A 1 16.35 28.00 -32.03
C MET A 1 15.86 28.52 -30.66
N ALA A 2 15.02 29.55 -30.54
CA ALA A 2 14.52 29.98 -29.22
C ALA A 2 13.00 30.08 -29.25
N LYS A 3 12.34 29.69 -28.16
CA LYS A 3 10.91 29.90 -27.95
C LYS A 3 10.69 30.95 -26.88
N LEU A 4 9.57 31.65 -26.98
CA LEU A 4 9.07 32.51 -25.91
C LEU A 4 8.04 31.72 -25.11
N VAL A 5 8.12 31.82 -23.79
CA VAL A 5 7.12 31.24 -22.90
C VAL A 5 6.35 32.39 -22.29
N LEU A 6 5.02 32.34 -22.43
CA LEU A 6 4.08 33.29 -21.88
C LEU A 6 3.24 32.56 -20.84
N ALA A 7 3.49 32.86 -19.56
CA ALA A 7 2.66 32.35 -18.48
C ALA A 7 1.76 33.46 -17.93
N GLY A 8 0.50 33.14 -17.68
CA GLY A 8 -0.44 34.11 -17.17
C GLY A 8 -1.61 33.49 -16.44
N ARG A 9 -2.21 34.33 -15.60
CA ARG A 9 -3.46 34.03 -14.92
C ARG A 9 -4.61 34.06 -15.94
N ALA A 10 -5.44 33.02 -15.96
CA ALA A 10 -6.48 32.84 -16.98
C ALA A 10 -7.41 34.07 -17.13
N ASN A 11 -7.86 34.64 -16.00
CA ASN A 11 -8.74 35.82 -15.97
C ASN A 11 -8.01 37.17 -16.09
N CYS A 12 -6.79 37.20 -16.62
CA CYS A 12 -5.99 38.42 -16.71
C CYS A 12 -6.12 39.06 -18.10
N PRO A 13 -6.68 40.29 -18.20
CA PRO A 13 -6.78 41.00 -19.48
C PRO A 13 -5.43 41.25 -20.16
N TYR A 14 -4.39 41.51 -19.34
CA TYR A 14 -3.03 41.71 -19.84
C TYR A 14 -2.40 40.42 -20.38
N TYR A 15 -2.80 39.26 -19.85
CA TYR A 15 -2.36 37.98 -20.39
C TYR A 15 -3.04 37.70 -21.73
N ALA A 16 -4.36 37.92 -21.82
CA ALA A 16 -5.11 37.83 -23.08
C ALA A 16 -4.48 38.68 -24.20
N LYS A 17 -4.10 39.92 -23.88
CA LYS A 17 -3.40 40.79 -24.84
C LYS A 17 -2.04 40.23 -25.29
N ALA A 18 -1.25 39.71 -24.35
CA ALA A 18 0.04 39.11 -24.66
C ALA A 18 -0.12 37.83 -25.50
N GLU A 19 -1.12 37.01 -25.18
CA GLU A 19 -1.46 35.79 -25.89
C GLU A 19 -1.87 36.07 -27.34
N LEU A 20 -2.79 37.02 -27.59
CA LEU A 20 -3.21 37.31 -28.96
C LEU A 20 -2.05 37.84 -29.80
N LEU A 21 -1.20 38.71 -29.23
CA LEU A 21 0.01 39.17 -29.92
C LEU A 21 0.96 38.01 -30.23
N ALA A 22 1.14 37.09 -29.27
CA ALA A 22 1.98 35.92 -29.46
C ALA A 22 1.45 34.98 -30.55
N ASP A 23 0.13 34.74 -30.59
CA ASP A 23 -0.52 33.94 -31.63
C ASP A 23 -0.40 34.60 -33.00
N TYR A 24 -0.57 35.93 -33.08
CA TYR A 24 -0.34 36.70 -34.30
C TYR A 24 1.11 36.58 -34.79
N LEU A 25 2.09 36.76 -33.89
CA LEU A 25 3.51 36.63 -34.24
C LEU A 25 3.84 35.21 -34.71
N GLN A 26 3.33 34.17 -34.04
CA GLN A 26 3.56 32.78 -34.42
C GLN A 26 2.94 32.42 -35.78
N ALA A 27 1.77 32.97 -36.10
CA ALA A 27 1.12 32.74 -37.38
C ALA A 27 1.84 33.44 -38.55
N ASN A 28 2.46 34.60 -38.30
CA ASN A 28 3.02 35.45 -39.36
C ASN A 28 4.56 35.37 -39.48
N LEU A 29 5.26 34.79 -38.51
CA LEU A 29 6.72 34.69 -38.50
C LEU A 29 7.16 33.22 -38.49
N PRO A 30 7.91 32.75 -39.52
CA PRO A 30 8.18 31.32 -39.73
C PRO A 30 8.96 30.64 -38.59
N ASP A 31 9.90 31.37 -37.98
CA ASP A 31 10.79 30.88 -36.92
C ASP A 31 10.36 31.31 -35.51
N PHE A 32 9.20 31.96 -35.38
CA PHE A 32 8.68 32.35 -34.08
C PHE A 32 7.94 31.17 -33.45
N ARG A 33 8.27 30.88 -32.19
CA ARG A 33 7.70 29.79 -31.42
C ARG A 33 7.30 30.30 -30.05
N VAL A 34 6.06 30.05 -29.68
CA VAL A 34 5.52 30.38 -28.36
C VAL A 34 5.04 29.12 -27.66
N HIS A 35 5.25 29.09 -26.35
CA HIS A 35 4.61 28.17 -25.43
C HIS A 35 3.77 28.97 -24.43
N LYS A 36 2.49 28.61 -24.30
CA LYS A 36 1.54 29.32 -23.43
C LYS A 36 1.28 28.47 -22.20
N ILE A 37 1.37 29.08 -21.01
CA ILE A 37 1.08 28.44 -19.73
C ILE A 37 -0.04 29.23 -19.06
N THR A 38 -1.24 28.68 -19.05
CA THR A 38 -2.40 29.29 -18.41
C THR A 38 -2.58 28.70 -17.03
N GLN A 39 -2.76 29.54 -16.02
CA GLN A 39 -2.88 29.13 -14.63
C GLN A 39 -4.20 29.63 -14.02
N HIS A 40 -4.83 28.79 -13.19
CA HIS A 40 -6.03 29.16 -12.45
C HIS A 40 -5.74 30.35 -11.50
N PRO A 41 -6.65 31.34 -11.36
CA PRO A 41 -6.48 32.49 -10.47
C PRO A 41 -6.04 32.15 -9.05
N ASP A 42 -6.60 31.09 -8.46
CA ASP A 42 -6.31 30.68 -7.09
C ASP A 42 -4.89 30.11 -6.89
N ARG A 43 -4.29 29.56 -7.96
CA ARG A 43 -2.96 28.95 -7.94
C ARG A 43 -1.85 29.90 -8.38
N TRP A 44 -2.21 30.96 -9.11
CA TRP A 44 -1.26 31.88 -9.75
C TRP A 44 -0.22 32.46 -8.80
N GLU A 45 -0.63 32.97 -7.64
CA GLU A 45 0.31 33.69 -6.75
C GLU A 45 1.40 32.77 -6.20
N GLN A 46 1.01 31.56 -5.77
CA GLN A 46 1.97 30.58 -5.27
C GLN A 46 2.88 30.10 -6.40
N TRP A 47 2.28 29.71 -7.54
CA TRP A 47 3.03 29.23 -8.70
C TRP A 47 4.05 30.25 -9.22
N LEU A 48 3.69 31.54 -9.28
CA LEU A 48 4.59 32.60 -9.72
C LEU A 48 5.74 32.82 -8.73
N ARG A 49 5.49 32.71 -7.42
CA ARG A 49 6.54 32.81 -6.40
C ARG A 49 7.57 31.70 -6.58
N ASP A 50 7.11 30.45 -6.70
CA ASP A 50 7.96 29.28 -6.84
C ASP A 50 8.80 29.36 -8.14
N LEU A 51 8.19 29.77 -9.25
CA LEU A 51 8.89 29.98 -10.52
C LEU A 51 9.99 31.07 -10.41
N CYS A 52 9.67 32.19 -9.77
CA CYS A 52 10.62 33.29 -9.57
C CYS A 52 11.78 32.88 -8.66
N GLU A 53 11.51 32.17 -7.56
CA GLU A 53 12.53 31.67 -6.64
C GLU A 53 13.48 30.69 -7.34
N MET A 54 12.93 29.73 -8.09
CA MET A 54 13.70 28.73 -8.83
C MET A 54 14.66 29.36 -9.86
N ASN A 55 14.24 30.45 -10.52
CA ASN A 55 15.04 31.10 -11.56
C ASN A 55 15.87 32.30 -11.06
N GLY A 56 15.64 32.76 -9.83
CA GLY A 56 16.21 33.99 -9.28
C GLY A 56 15.68 35.25 -9.97
N TRP A 57 14.40 35.25 -10.36
CA TRP A 57 13.72 36.35 -11.04
C TRP A 57 12.95 37.24 -10.06
N GLN A 58 12.68 38.48 -10.47
CA GLN A 58 11.82 39.40 -9.73
C GLN A 58 10.64 39.80 -10.61
N HIS A 59 9.48 39.17 -10.38
CA HIS A 59 8.24 39.49 -11.06
C HIS A 59 7.04 39.26 -10.13
N ARG A 60 5.97 40.04 -10.29
CA ARG A 60 4.82 40.00 -9.35
C ARG A 60 3.45 40.03 -10.03
N GLN A 61 3.38 40.23 -11.33
CA GLN A 61 2.12 40.48 -12.04
C GLN A 61 1.90 39.43 -13.13
N SER A 62 0.65 39.26 -13.54
CA SER A 62 0.33 38.50 -14.76
C SER A 62 0.31 39.44 -15.96
N PRO A 63 0.84 39.05 -17.12
CA PRO A 63 1.61 37.82 -17.39
C PRO A 63 3.09 37.95 -17.03
N ILE A 64 3.81 36.82 -17.04
CA ILE A 64 5.27 36.74 -17.03
C ILE A 64 5.74 36.09 -18.34
N ILE A 65 6.72 36.71 -19.00
CA ILE A 65 7.27 36.27 -20.27
C ILE A 65 8.78 36.08 -20.14
N TRP A 66 9.27 34.96 -20.67
CA TRP A 66 10.70 34.68 -20.75
C TRP A 66 11.06 33.95 -22.04
N ARG A 67 12.35 33.94 -22.37
CA ARG A 67 12.89 33.26 -23.53
C ARG A 67 13.63 32.00 -23.12
N GLU A 68 13.38 30.90 -23.83
CA GLU A 68 14.07 29.62 -23.67
C GLU A 68 14.78 29.22 -24.96
N LEU A 69 15.97 28.63 -24.84
CA LEU A 69 16.69 28.05 -25.98
C LEU A 69 16.15 26.66 -26.27
N LEU A 70 15.64 26.45 -27.49
CA LEU A 70 15.27 25.15 -28.01
C LEU A 70 16.54 24.30 -28.15
N ASP A 71 16.46 23.07 -27.64
CA ASP A 71 17.41 21.96 -27.81
C ASP A 71 18.66 21.91 -26.91
N ARG A 72 18.87 22.88 -26.01
CA ARG A 72 20.07 22.89 -25.14
C ARG A 72 19.85 23.04 -23.65
N GLY A 73 18.59 23.14 -23.18
CA GLY A 73 18.30 23.30 -21.75
C GLY A 73 19.09 24.47 -21.14
N GLY A 74 18.73 25.70 -21.50
CA GLY A 74 19.38 26.90 -20.97
C GLY A 74 18.53 27.58 -19.89
N LYS A 75 19.17 28.28 -18.95
CA LYS A 75 18.46 29.14 -17.98
C LYS A 75 17.59 30.14 -18.75
N GLY A 76 16.30 30.19 -18.43
CA GLY A 76 15.38 31.13 -19.05
C GLY A 76 15.88 32.57 -18.89
N LEU A 77 15.73 33.38 -19.94
CA LEU A 77 16.00 34.81 -19.87
C LEU A 77 14.67 35.54 -19.66
N LEU A 78 14.45 36.06 -18.46
CA LEU A 78 13.27 36.87 -18.16
C LEU A 78 13.21 38.08 -19.10
N LEU A 79 12.07 38.26 -19.76
CA LEU A 79 11.76 39.48 -20.51
C LEU A 79 10.98 40.47 -19.64
N GLY A 80 9.99 39.98 -18.90
CA GLY A 80 9.17 40.82 -18.01
C GLY A 80 7.68 40.53 -18.16
N GLY A 81 6.86 41.58 -18.17
CA GLY A 81 5.40 41.50 -18.32
C GLY A 81 4.93 41.88 -19.72
N VAL A 82 3.63 42.16 -19.85
CA VAL A 82 2.99 42.46 -21.14
C VAL A 82 3.63 43.67 -21.86
N ASN A 83 4.04 44.70 -21.12
CA ASN A 83 4.63 45.91 -21.71
C ASN A 83 6.00 45.60 -22.32
N ASP A 84 6.85 44.85 -21.60
CA ASP A 84 8.16 44.43 -22.10
C ASP A 84 8.02 43.55 -23.35
N PHE A 85 6.99 42.70 -23.39
CA PHE A 85 6.70 41.87 -24.56
C PHE A 85 6.19 42.68 -25.76
N LEU A 86 5.36 43.71 -25.53
CA LEU A 86 4.91 44.63 -26.58
C LEU A 86 6.08 45.43 -27.17
N GLU A 87 6.95 45.95 -26.31
CA GLU A 87 8.17 46.65 -26.73
C GLU A 87 9.09 45.71 -27.51
N TYR A 88 9.25 44.47 -27.04
CA TYR A 88 10.01 43.44 -27.76
C TYR A 88 9.43 43.20 -29.16
N ALA A 89 8.11 43.01 -29.29
CA ALA A 89 7.46 42.80 -30.57
C ALA A 89 7.62 43.98 -31.53
N GLN A 90 7.48 45.20 -31.01
CA GLN A 90 7.64 46.43 -31.79
C GLN A 90 9.08 46.62 -32.25
N HIS A 91 10.06 46.43 -31.37
CA HIS A 91 11.47 46.65 -31.69
C HIS A 91 12.04 45.60 -32.65
N TYR A 92 11.72 44.33 -32.45
CA TYR A 92 12.31 43.24 -33.25
C TYR A 92 11.53 42.93 -34.53
N TYR A 93 10.21 43.10 -34.52
CA TYR A 93 9.35 42.72 -35.64
C TYR A 93 8.55 43.87 -36.24
N GLY A 94 8.63 45.08 -35.67
CA GLY A 94 7.87 46.24 -36.16
C GLY A 94 6.35 46.10 -35.96
N ILE A 95 5.91 45.21 -35.08
CA ILE A 95 4.50 44.87 -34.88
C ILE A 95 4.01 45.51 -33.59
N THR A 96 2.89 46.23 -33.68
CA THR A 96 2.20 46.82 -32.53
C THR A 96 0.84 46.14 -32.34
N SER A 97 0.47 45.86 -31.09
CA SER A 97 -0.86 45.36 -30.75
C SER A 97 -1.75 46.51 -30.31
N MET A 98 -2.82 46.76 -31.06
CA MET A 98 -3.95 47.58 -30.62
C MET A 98 -5.09 46.62 -30.29
N MET A 99 -5.35 46.47 -29.00
CA MET A 99 -6.45 45.68 -28.47
C MET A 99 -7.23 46.59 -27.52
N LEU A 100 -8.55 46.64 -27.71
CA LEU A 100 -9.44 47.43 -26.87
C LEU A 100 -9.57 46.76 -25.50
N SER A 101 -9.82 47.57 -24.46
CA SER A 101 -9.97 47.05 -23.09
C SER A 101 -11.15 46.07 -22.96
N GLU A 102 -12.21 46.25 -23.77
CA GLU A 102 -13.37 45.36 -23.83
C GLU A 102 -12.98 43.99 -24.39
N GLU A 103 -12.29 43.96 -25.54
CA GLU A 103 -11.77 42.72 -26.15
C GLU A 103 -10.81 41.98 -25.20
N MET A 104 -9.98 42.70 -24.44
CA MET A 104 -9.09 42.09 -23.44
C MET A 104 -9.87 41.39 -22.32
N LEU A 105 -11.01 41.93 -21.92
CA LEU A 105 -11.86 41.36 -20.86
C LEU A 105 -12.59 40.13 -21.38
N ASP A 106 -13.15 40.20 -22.58
CA ASP A 106 -13.88 39.09 -23.21
C ASP A 106 -12.95 37.87 -23.39
N ILE A 107 -11.75 38.06 -23.93
CA ILE A 107 -10.78 36.97 -24.11
C ILE A 107 -10.31 36.42 -22.75
N ALA A 108 -10.15 37.27 -21.73
CA ALA A 108 -9.77 36.80 -20.39
C ALA A 108 -10.88 35.97 -19.73
N GLU A 109 -12.15 36.28 -20.03
CA GLU A 109 -13.29 35.47 -19.60
C GLU A 109 -13.34 34.14 -20.36
N GLU A 110 -13.18 34.16 -21.68
CA GLU A 110 -13.09 32.96 -22.52
C GLU A 110 -11.93 32.04 -22.09
N ASN A 111 -10.76 32.61 -21.78
CA ASN A 111 -9.60 31.86 -21.29
C ASN A 111 -9.87 31.17 -19.95
N LEU A 112 -10.59 31.83 -19.04
CA LEU A 112 -10.98 31.21 -17.78
C LEU A 112 -11.99 30.09 -18.02
N GLN A 113 -12.99 30.31 -18.87
CA GLN A 113 -13.98 29.30 -19.22
C GLN A 113 -13.33 28.07 -19.86
N ALA A 114 -12.46 28.26 -20.86
CA ALA A 114 -11.73 27.19 -21.54
C ALA A 114 -10.81 26.42 -20.58
N LEU A 115 -10.14 27.10 -19.64
CA LEU A 115 -9.34 26.42 -18.61
C LEU A 115 -10.22 25.53 -17.72
N VAL A 116 -11.35 26.06 -17.25
CA VAL A 116 -12.29 25.30 -16.40
C VAL A 116 -12.89 24.12 -17.15
N GLU A 117 -13.25 24.29 -18.43
CA GLU A 117 -13.74 23.22 -19.30
C GLU A 117 -12.68 22.15 -19.52
N THR A 118 -11.43 22.54 -19.82
CA THR A 118 -10.31 21.59 -19.99
C THR A 118 -10.03 20.82 -18.70
N GLU A 119 -9.97 21.50 -17.55
CA GLU A 119 -9.78 20.85 -16.25
C GLU A 119 -10.90 19.84 -15.97
N LYS A 120 -12.14 20.19 -16.33
CA LYS A 120 -13.31 19.31 -16.21
C LYS A 120 -13.27 18.14 -17.18
N GLU A 121 -12.88 18.34 -18.43
CA GLU A 121 -12.69 17.26 -19.42
C GLU A 121 -11.57 16.31 -18.98
N GLU A 122 -10.45 16.82 -18.47
CA GLU A 122 -9.38 16.01 -17.89
C GLU A 122 -9.86 15.25 -16.66
N GLU A 123 -10.71 15.83 -15.83
CA GLU A 123 -11.37 15.16 -14.70
C GLU A 123 -12.32 14.07 -15.20
N GLU A 124 -13.13 14.32 -16.24
CA GLU A 124 -14.05 13.35 -16.86
C GLU A 124 -13.29 12.19 -17.50
N ILE A 125 -12.21 12.46 -18.24
CA ILE A 125 -11.32 11.44 -18.81
C ILE A 125 -10.65 10.63 -17.69
N ARG A 126 -10.19 11.29 -16.63
CA ARG A 126 -9.67 10.61 -15.43
C ARG A 126 -10.73 9.73 -14.77
N ASN A 127 -12.00 10.14 -14.78
CA ASN A 127 -13.12 9.37 -14.22
C ASN A 127 -13.58 8.21 -15.11
N LEU A 128 -13.30 8.24 -16.42
CA LEU A 128 -13.58 7.11 -17.33
C LEU A 128 -12.69 5.90 -17.02
N THR A 129 -11.50 6.13 -16.47
CA THR A 129 -10.60 5.11 -15.93
C THR A 129 -10.74 5.07 -14.41
N ASN A 130 -11.21 3.97 -13.83
CA ASN A 130 -11.32 3.84 -12.36
C ASN A 130 -10.22 2.90 -11.84
N PRO A 131 -8.95 3.36 -11.74
CA PRO A 131 -7.88 2.52 -11.24
C PRO A 131 -8.12 2.17 -9.77
N LEU A 132 -7.68 0.98 -9.36
CA LEU A 132 -7.75 0.59 -7.94
C LEU A 132 -6.85 1.52 -7.12
N GLN A 133 -7.43 2.15 -6.10
CA GLN A 133 -6.73 3.05 -5.18
C GLN A 133 -6.10 2.22 -4.05
N ILE A 134 -4.78 2.08 -4.06
CA ILE A 134 -4.02 1.26 -3.12
C ILE A 134 -3.23 2.16 -2.19
N TRP A 135 -3.58 2.15 -0.91
CA TRP A 135 -2.85 2.87 0.13
C TRP A 135 -1.87 1.94 0.86
N ILE A 136 -0.64 2.38 1.05
CA ILE A 136 0.40 1.65 1.80
C ILE A 136 0.90 2.55 2.92
N THR A 137 0.71 2.13 4.18
CA THR A 137 1.21 2.85 5.35
C THR A 137 2.64 2.43 5.68
N SER A 138 3.38 3.29 6.40
CA SER A 138 4.82 3.10 6.66
C SER A 138 5.58 2.73 5.38
N ALA A 139 5.29 3.46 4.30
CA ALA A 139 5.75 3.13 2.95
C ALA A 139 7.28 3.21 2.78
N SER A 140 8.01 3.85 3.70
CA SER A 140 9.47 3.80 3.75
C SER A 140 10.03 2.42 4.15
N ALA A 141 9.18 1.52 4.66
CA ALA A 141 9.60 0.19 5.08
C ALA A 141 10.17 -0.63 3.90
N PRO A 142 11.25 -1.41 4.09
CA PRO A 142 11.89 -2.18 3.02
C PRO A 142 10.96 -3.13 2.25
N ILE A 143 9.90 -3.64 2.90
CA ILE A 143 8.88 -4.46 2.25
C ILE A 143 8.17 -3.73 1.10
N CYS A 144 7.96 -2.41 1.22
CA CYS A 144 7.25 -1.60 0.23
C CYS A 144 7.99 -1.59 -1.11
N TYR A 145 9.31 -1.37 -1.09
CA TYR A 145 10.19 -1.44 -2.27
C TYR A 145 10.09 -2.76 -3.03
N GLN A 146 9.85 -3.87 -2.33
CA GLN A 146 9.70 -5.19 -2.95
C GLN A 146 8.26 -5.49 -3.36
N LEU A 147 7.28 -4.82 -2.74
CA LEU A 147 5.87 -5.04 -2.96
C LEU A 147 5.35 -4.26 -4.17
N ILE A 148 5.76 -3.00 -4.36
CA ILE A 148 5.26 -2.16 -5.45
C ILE A 148 5.42 -2.82 -6.83
N PRO A 149 6.59 -3.39 -7.20
CA PRO A 149 6.74 -4.07 -8.49
C PRO A 149 5.81 -5.28 -8.64
N LEU A 150 5.51 -6.00 -7.55
CA LEU A 150 4.58 -7.14 -7.56
C LEU A 150 3.12 -6.70 -7.72
N LEU A 151 2.76 -5.51 -7.25
CA LEU A 151 1.42 -4.96 -7.45
C LEU A 151 1.24 -4.42 -8.88
N ALA A 152 2.27 -3.74 -9.40
CA ALA A 152 2.21 -3.02 -10.68
C ALA A 152 2.41 -3.90 -11.93
N ASN A 153 2.92 -5.13 -11.77
CA ASN A 153 3.17 -6.04 -12.91
C ASN A 153 1.92 -6.75 -13.46
N GLY A 154 0.74 -6.56 -12.85
CA GLY A 154 -0.53 -7.16 -13.28
C GLY A 154 -0.79 -8.59 -12.79
N GLU A 155 0.13 -9.23 -12.07
CA GLU A 155 -0.08 -10.58 -11.55
C GLU A 155 -1.07 -10.65 -10.39
N VAL A 156 -1.22 -9.54 -9.65
CA VAL A 156 -2.06 -9.49 -8.44
C VAL A 156 -3.51 -9.15 -8.77
N PHE A 157 -3.75 -8.18 -9.66
CA PHE A 157 -5.08 -7.65 -9.98
C PHE A 157 -5.55 -7.98 -11.40
N GLY A 158 -4.70 -8.59 -12.22
CA GLY A 158 -4.95 -8.90 -13.62
C GLY A 158 -4.30 -7.91 -14.59
N MET A 159 -4.08 -8.38 -15.82
CA MET A 159 -3.36 -7.64 -16.88
C MET A 159 -4.14 -6.47 -17.49
N THR A 160 -5.35 -6.19 -17.01
CA THR A 160 -6.23 -5.11 -17.48
C THR A 160 -6.61 -4.13 -16.38
N THR A 161 -6.17 -4.37 -15.15
CA THR A 161 -6.59 -3.59 -14.00
C THR A 161 -5.53 -2.52 -13.73
N GLU A 162 -5.85 -1.27 -14.03
CA GLU A 162 -4.99 -0.14 -13.68
C GLU A 162 -5.04 0.12 -12.16
N ILE A 163 -3.93 0.61 -11.61
CA ILE A 163 -3.77 0.91 -10.19
C ILE A 163 -3.18 2.29 -9.96
N SER A 164 -3.56 2.90 -8.85
CA SER A 164 -2.95 4.11 -8.30
C SER A 164 -2.43 3.82 -6.89
N ILE A 165 -1.16 4.11 -6.63
CA ILE A 165 -0.52 3.79 -5.35
C ILE A 165 -0.31 5.07 -4.54
N HIS A 166 -0.75 5.06 -3.28
CA HIS A 166 -0.57 6.15 -2.34
C HIS A 166 0.32 5.68 -1.19
N LEU A 167 1.51 6.28 -1.10
CA LEU A 167 2.50 6.00 -0.08
C LEU A 167 2.29 6.94 1.11
N LEU A 168 1.96 6.39 2.27
CA LEU A 168 1.77 7.15 3.49
C LEU A 168 2.91 6.85 4.48
N ASP A 169 3.58 7.89 4.95
CA ASP A 169 4.53 7.79 6.06
C ASP A 169 4.60 9.11 6.84
N THR A 170 5.40 9.19 7.89
CA THR A 170 5.60 10.43 8.63
C THR A 170 6.47 11.42 7.85
N ASP A 171 6.39 12.69 8.22
CA ASP A 171 7.17 13.76 7.58
C ASP A 171 8.70 13.52 7.64
N GLU A 172 9.17 12.77 8.64
CA GLU A 172 10.57 12.35 8.78
C GLU A 172 11.07 11.53 7.57
N PHE A 173 10.18 10.79 6.90
CA PHE A 173 10.49 9.92 5.76
C PHE A 173 10.10 10.53 4.41
N LYS A 174 9.77 11.82 4.36
CA LYS A 174 9.34 12.48 3.12
C LYS A 174 10.33 12.32 1.97
N ASN A 175 11.63 12.41 2.25
CA ASN A 175 12.67 12.24 1.25
C ASN A 175 12.75 10.80 0.73
N ASP A 176 12.57 9.81 1.61
CA ASP A 176 12.54 8.40 1.22
C ASP A 176 11.32 8.12 0.33
N LEU A 177 10.15 8.67 0.67
CA LEU A 177 8.95 8.54 -0.16
C LEU A 177 9.12 9.16 -1.54
N CYS A 178 9.69 10.37 -1.61
CA CYS A 178 10.01 11.03 -2.87
C CYS A 178 10.96 10.17 -3.73
N GLY A 179 11.98 9.56 -3.12
CA GLY A 179 12.86 8.61 -3.80
C GLY A 179 12.11 7.40 -4.36
N ILE A 180 11.21 6.79 -3.58
CA ILE A 180 10.38 5.66 -4.04
C ILE A 180 9.50 6.08 -5.22
N VAL A 181 8.85 7.24 -5.14
CA VAL A 181 8.01 7.78 -6.21
C VAL A 181 8.81 7.90 -7.51
N MET A 182 9.98 8.55 -7.45
CA MET A 182 10.86 8.71 -8.62
C MET A 182 11.28 7.36 -9.20
N GLU A 183 11.73 6.42 -8.37
CA GLU A 183 12.14 5.09 -8.84
C GLU A 183 10.98 4.33 -9.50
N VAL A 184 9.78 4.41 -8.95
CA VAL A 184 8.61 3.69 -9.47
C VAL A 184 8.08 4.32 -10.76
N GLU A 185 8.13 5.65 -10.90
CA GLU A 185 7.84 6.35 -12.16
C GLU A 185 8.82 5.91 -13.26
N ASP A 186 10.11 5.80 -12.93
CA ASP A 186 11.16 5.35 -13.85
C ASP A 186 11.01 3.87 -14.28
N MET A 187 10.29 3.05 -13.51
CA MET A 187 9.99 1.65 -13.88
C MET A 187 8.98 1.53 -15.03
N ALA A 188 8.26 2.61 -15.37
CA ALA A 188 7.35 2.68 -16.52
C ALA A 188 6.34 1.51 -16.60
N PHE A 189 5.75 1.13 -15.46
CA PHE A 189 4.74 0.06 -15.43
C PHE A 189 3.47 0.45 -16.18
N PRO A 190 2.98 -0.37 -17.12
CA PRO A 190 1.85 -0.01 -17.97
C PRO A 190 0.51 0.08 -17.22
N LEU A 191 0.39 -0.64 -16.11
CA LEU A 191 -0.82 -0.67 -15.28
C LEU A 191 -0.78 0.35 -14.13
N LEU A 192 0.37 0.98 -13.90
CA LEU A 192 0.49 2.01 -12.88
C LEU A 192 0.07 3.35 -13.46
N ARG A 193 -1.09 3.85 -13.04
CA ARG A 193 -1.63 5.13 -13.50
C ARG A 193 -0.96 6.31 -12.81
N SER A 194 -0.72 6.17 -11.52
CA SER A 194 -0.07 7.18 -10.70
C SER A 194 0.51 6.58 -9.43
N ILE A 195 1.55 7.22 -8.90
CA ILE A 195 2.04 7.01 -7.54
C ILE A 195 2.15 8.37 -6.85
N SER A 196 1.85 8.45 -5.56
CA SER A 196 1.89 9.72 -4.81
C SER A 196 2.33 9.50 -3.37
N GLU A 197 3.11 10.44 -2.84
CA GLU A 197 3.53 10.48 -1.45
C GLU A 197 2.61 11.35 -0.58
N HIS A 198 2.39 10.90 0.65
CA HIS A 198 1.52 11.56 1.63
C HIS A 198 2.21 11.53 3.00
N THR A 199 2.26 12.69 3.65
CA THR A 199 2.72 12.82 5.06
C THR A 199 1.62 13.32 6.00
N GLU A 200 0.51 13.79 5.45
CA GLU A 200 -0.64 14.28 6.19
C GLU A 200 -1.68 13.17 6.46
N ILE A 201 -1.61 12.57 7.65
CA ILE A 201 -2.53 11.48 8.05
C ILE A 201 -4.02 11.81 7.91
N ASN A 202 -4.43 13.07 8.10
CA ASN A 202 -5.83 13.49 8.03
C ASN A 202 -6.45 13.37 6.62
N LYS A 203 -5.60 13.33 5.59
CA LYS A 203 -6.00 13.15 4.18
C LYS A 203 -5.78 11.71 3.70
N ALA A 204 -5.43 10.78 4.60
CA ALA A 204 -5.17 9.40 4.23
C ALA A 204 -6.42 8.64 3.81
N PHE A 205 -6.23 7.58 3.02
CA PHE A 205 -7.23 6.58 2.64
C PHE A 205 -8.38 7.11 1.77
N LEU A 206 -8.22 8.26 1.11
CA LEU A 206 -9.22 8.80 0.19
C LEU A 206 -9.50 7.81 -0.93
N GLN A 207 -10.78 7.44 -1.05
CA GLN A 207 -11.33 6.53 -2.05
C GLN A 207 -10.63 5.16 -2.09
N ALA A 208 -9.95 4.74 -1.02
CA ALA A 208 -9.18 3.52 -0.99
C ALA A 208 -10.03 2.29 -1.33
N ASP A 209 -9.57 1.49 -2.29
CA ASP A 209 -10.05 0.13 -2.56
C ASP A 209 -9.27 -0.88 -1.70
N ILE A 210 -7.99 -0.62 -1.48
CA ILE A 210 -7.08 -1.49 -0.75
C ILE A 210 -6.23 -0.65 0.19
N ILE A 211 -6.05 -1.13 1.43
CA ILE A 211 -5.15 -0.51 2.42
C ILE A 211 -4.21 -1.58 2.96
N ILE A 212 -2.90 -1.38 2.79
CA ILE A 212 -1.85 -2.28 3.26
C ILE A 212 -1.16 -1.62 4.46
N VAL A 213 -1.42 -2.17 5.65
CA VAL A 213 -0.96 -1.63 6.93
C VAL A 213 0.37 -2.27 7.32
N LEU A 214 1.49 -1.58 7.04
CA LEU A 214 2.84 -2.10 7.28
C LEU A 214 3.48 -1.60 8.58
N ASP A 215 2.76 -0.81 9.37
CA ASP A 215 3.29 -0.14 10.57
C ASP A 215 3.89 -1.16 11.54
N ASP A 216 5.21 -1.13 11.65
CA ASP A 216 5.96 -1.97 12.56
C ASP A 216 6.49 -1.13 13.72
N ILE A 217 6.24 -1.63 14.94
CA ILE A 217 6.80 -1.01 16.12
C ILE A 217 8.21 -1.55 16.31
N LEU A 218 9.20 -0.70 16.03
CA LEU A 218 10.60 -1.00 16.31
C LEU A 218 10.76 -1.25 17.82
N LEU A 219 10.93 -2.52 18.19
CA LEU A 219 11.24 -2.96 19.55
C LEU A 219 12.68 -2.51 19.90
N LYS A 220 12.85 -1.22 20.20
CA LYS A 220 14.13 -0.69 20.67
C LYS A 220 14.45 -1.34 22.01
N ARG A 221 15.72 -1.78 22.18
CA ARG A 221 16.21 -2.50 23.37
C ARG A 221 16.17 -1.69 24.67
N GLU A 222 15.65 -0.46 24.67
CA GLU A 222 15.59 0.40 25.85
C GLU A 222 14.18 0.46 26.46
N VAL A 223 14.08 -0.07 27.69
CA VAL A 223 13.19 0.29 28.82
C VAL A 223 11.67 0.11 28.67
N GLN A 224 11.08 -0.01 27.47
CA GLN A 224 9.62 -0.09 27.33
C GLN A 224 9.06 -1.52 27.50
N SER A 225 8.01 -1.66 28.31
CA SER A 225 7.32 -2.94 28.52
C SER A 225 6.51 -3.36 27.28
N LEU A 226 6.21 -4.66 27.14
CA LEU A 226 5.41 -5.21 26.04
C LEU A 226 4.04 -4.52 25.94
N GLU A 227 3.43 -4.22 27.08
CA GLU A 227 2.15 -3.52 27.20
C GLU A 227 2.19 -2.12 26.59
N ASN A 228 3.31 -1.42 26.68
CA ASN A 228 3.46 -0.10 26.08
C ASN A 228 3.51 -0.18 24.55
N TYR A 229 4.14 -1.22 24.00
CA TYR A 229 4.11 -1.46 22.56
C TYR A 229 2.69 -1.78 22.08
N ILE A 230 1.95 -2.63 22.81
CA ILE A 230 0.54 -2.92 22.51
C ILE A 230 -0.32 -1.65 22.53
N ARG A 231 -0.13 -0.77 23.52
CA ARG A 231 -0.85 0.51 23.58
C ARG A 231 -0.54 1.42 22.39
N LYS A 232 0.72 1.48 21.95
CA LYS A 232 1.12 2.23 20.75
C LYS A 232 0.44 1.69 19.49
N VAL A 233 0.36 0.36 19.32
CA VAL A 233 -0.40 -0.25 18.20
C VAL A 233 -1.85 0.21 18.24
N SER A 234 -2.45 0.16 19.42
CA SER A 234 -3.83 0.60 19.65
C SER A 234 -4.04 2.06 19.28
N GLU A 235 -3.11 2.95 19.65
CA GLU A 235 -3.16 4.38 19.34
C GLU A 235 -3.10 4.65 17.83
N ILE A 236 -2.22 3.95 17.09
CA ILE A 236 -2.17 4.04 15.62
C ILE A 236 -3.50 3.61 15.01
N CYS A 237 -4.04 2.46 15.44
CA CYS A 237 -5.30 1.96 14.91
C CYS A 237 -6.51 2.83 15.28
N TYR A 238 -6.46 3.50 16.44
CA TYR A 238 -7.48 4.47 16.87
C TYR A 238 -7.55 5.69 15.95
N VAL A 239 -6.44 6.03 15.28
CA VAL A 239 -6.42 7.08 14.25
C VAL A 239 -6.83 6.53 12.89
N TYR A 240 -6.29 5.37 12.48
CA TYR A 240 -6.58 4.82 11.15
C TYR A 240 -8.03 4.41 10.98
N ALA A 241 -8.65 3.70 11.92
CA ALA A 241 -9.97 3.14 11.70
C ALA A 241 -11.06 4.17 11.38
N PRO A 242 -11.20 5.30 12.11
CA PRO A 242 -12.14 6.35 11.74
C PRO A 242 -11.84 7.01 10.39
N LEU A 243 -10.55 7.10 10.00
CA LEU A 243 -10.17 7.63 8.69
C LEU A 243 -10.57 6.66 7.57
N ILE A 244 -10.39 5.36 7.77
CA ILE A 244 -10.84 4.33 6.82
C ILE A 244 -12.36 4.41 6.65
N GLU A 245 -13.13 4.45 7.74
CA GLU A 245 -14.59 4.59 7.68
C GLU A 245 -15.05 5.84 6.93
N LYS A 246 -14.34 6.95 7.11
CA LYS A 246 -14.70 8.25 6.53
C LYS A 246 -14.31 8.36 5.06
N ASN A 247 -13.12 7.89 4.70
CA ASN A 247 -12.47 8.25 3.44
C ASN A 247 -12.43 7.10 2.42
N ALA A 248 -12.41 5.84 2.88
CA ALA A 248 -12.29 4.68 1.99
C ALA A 248 -13.63 4.28 1.37
N LYS A 249 -13.58 3.45 0.32
CA LYS A 249 -14.80 2.86 -0.27
C LYS A 249 -15.42 1.85 0.69
N LYS A 250 -16.74 1.64 0.61
CA LYS A 250 -17.47 0.70 1.48
C LYS A 250 -16.94 -0.73 1.42
N GLU A 251 -16.43 -1.14 0.26
CA GLU A 251 -15.88 -2.47 -0.01
C GLU A 251 -14.34 -2.54 0.18
N VAL A 252 -13.75 -1.54 0.82
CA VAL A 252 -12.28 -1.47 1.04
C VAL A 252 -11.76 -2.74 1.68
N ARG A 253 -10.68 -3.30 1.13
CA ARG A 253 -9.95 -4.45 1.69
C ARG A 253 -8.73 -3.96 2.45
N VAL A 254 -8.66 -4.30 3.73
CA VAL A 254 -7.55 -3.92 4.62
C VAL A 254 -6.67 -5.14 4.90
N ILE A 255 -5.39 -5.03 4.60
CA ILE A 255 -4.39 -6.05 4.88
C ILE A 255 -3.45 -5.55 5.96
N SER A 256 -3.47 -6.20 7.11
CA SER A 256 -2.45 -6.04 8.14
C SER A 256 -1.27 -6.94 7.83
N ALA A 257 -0.08 -6.36 7.66
CA ALA A 257 1.17 -7.09 7.46
C ALA A 257 2.31 -6.43 8.26
N GLY A 258 3.53 -6.95 8.12
CA GLY A 258 4.69 -6.49 8.89
C GLY A 258 5.21 -7.56 9.86
N LYS A 259 6.12 -7.16 10.73
CA LYS A 259 6.87 -8.02 11.67
C LYS A 259 6.28 -8.03 13.07
N THR A 260 5.43 -7.06 13.41
CA THR A 260 4.93 -6.87 14.78
C THR A 260 3.41 -6.68 14.83
N PHE A 261 2.78 -7.35 15.81
CA PHE A 261 1.38 -7.17 16.20
C PHE A 261 0.35 -7.22 15.06
N VAL A 262 0.57 -8.08 14.06
CA VAL A 262 -0.23 -8.11 12.84
C VAL A 262 -1.70 -8.44 13.13
N ASN A 263 -1.95 -9.43 14.01
CA ASN A 263 -3.30 -9.77 14.47
C ASN A 263 -3.95 -8.61 15.24
N LEU A 264 -3.22 -8.00 16.18
CA LEU A 264 -3.72 -6.91 17.00
C LEU A 264 -4.09 -5.68 16.17
N LYS A 265 -3.27 -5.31 15.17
CA LYS A 265 -3.58 -4.22 14.23
C LYS A 265 -4.92 -4.44 13.54
N ALA A 266 -5.10 -5.61 12.91
CA ALA A 266 -6.36 -5.98 12.27
C ALA A 266 -7.53 -5.93 13.26
N MET A 267 -7.36 -6.51 14.44
CA MET A 267 -8.38 -6.52 15.49
C MET A 267 -8.78 -5.12 15.96
N MET A 268 -7.81 -4.22 16.16
CA MET A 268 -8.07 -2.85 16.60
C MET A 268 -8.70 -2.00 15.48
N ILE A 269 -8.33 -2.22 14.21
CA ILE A 269 -8.99 -1.57 13.08
C ILE A 269 -10.48 -1.93 13.05
N ILE A 270 -10.82 -3.23 13.16
CA ILE A 270 -12.21 -3.69 13.24
C ILE A 270 -12.92 -3.11 14.47
N THR A 271 -12.23 -3.09 15.62
CA THR A 271 -12.85 -2.66 16.89
C THR A 271 -13.15 -1.16 16.93
N TYR A 272 -12.25 -0.33 16.37
CA TYR A 272 -12.41 1.12 16.35
C TYR A 272 -13.18 1.63 15.14
N GLY A 273 -13.32 0.82 14.09
CA GLY A 273 -14.08 1.13 12.87
C GLY A 273 -15.25 0.18 12.66
N PRO A 274 -16.35 0.31 13.43
CA PRO A 274 -17.47 -0.64 13.42
C PRO A 274 -18.23 -0.70 12.07
N SER A 275 -18.07 0.29 11.19
CA SER A 275 -18.65 0.31 9.84
C SER A 275 -17.81 -0.45 8.82
N ILE A 276 -16.55 -0.78 9.15
CA ILE A 276 -15.68 -1.61 8.32
C ILE A 276 -16.14 -3.05 8.45
N ASN A 277 -16.50 -3.70 7.34
CA ASN A 277 -16.86 -5.12 7.35
C ASN A 277 -15.66 -5.94 7.86
N PRO A 278 -15.79 -6.72 8.96
CA PRO A 278 -14.69 -7.56 9.45
C PRO A 278 -14.15 -8.55 8.41
N GLU A 279 -14.98 -9.02 7.48
CA GLU A 279 -14.56 -9.91 6.38
C GLU A 279 -13.55 -9.24 5.44
N ASN A 280 -13.54 -7.91 5.40
CA ASN A 280 -12.62 -7.14 4.58
C ASN A 280 -11.28 -6.86 5.26
N VAL A 281 -11.04 -7.34 6.48
CA VAL A 281 -9.79 -7.10 7.21
C VAL A 281 -9.06 -8.43 7.44
N ILE A 282 -7.90 -8.59 6.79
CA ILE A 282 -7.08 -9.80 6.90
C ILE A 282 -5.69 -9.48 7.46
N ALA A 283 -5.20 -10.33 8.34
CA ALA A 283 -3.82 -10.35 8.81
C ALA A 283 -2.99 -11.41 8.07
N VAL A 284 -1.84 -11.05 7.51
CA VAL A 284 -1.06 -11.95 6.63
C VAL A 284 -0.23 -12.94 7.44
N ALA A 285 -0.55 -14.25 7.36
CA ALA A 285 0.23 -15.33 7.98
C ALA A 285 1.11 -16.11 6.99
N THR A 286 0.91 -15.92 5.68
CA THR A 286 1.46 -16.74 4.58
C THR A 286 3.00 -16.75 4.50
N SER A 287 3.68 -15.77 5.13
CA SER A 287 5.15 -15.79 5.28
C SER A 287 5.63 -17.03 6.04
N TRP A 288 4.92 -17.42 7.11
CA TRP A 288 5.23 -18.62 7.90
C TRP A 288 4.94 -19.89 7.11
N GLU A 289 3.81 -19.91 6.40
CA GLU A 289 3.42 -21.02 5.54
C GLU A 289 4.49 -21.28 4.46
N THR A 290 4.89 -20.24 3.73
CA THR A 290 5.90 -20.33 2.66
C THR A 290 7.25 -20.78 3.20
N ALA A 291 7.66 -20.26 4.36
CA ALA A 291 8.92 -20.64 4.99
C ALA A 291 8.89 -22.10 5.48
N ALA A 292 7.76 -22.56 6.04
CA ALA A 292 7.56 -23.95 6.45
C ALA A 292 7.54 -24.91 5.25
N LYS A 293 6.85 -24.55 4.16
CA LYS A 293 6.89 -25.28 2.89
C LYS A 293 8.33 -25.43 2.38
N ALA A 294 9.10 -24.35 2.36
CA ALA A 294 10.50 -24.38 1.94
C ALA A 294 11.38 -25.24 2.85
N MET A 295 11.12 -25.26 4.17
CA MET A 295 11.83 -26.12 5.10
C MET A 295 11.55 -27.61 4.85
N LEU A 296 10.28 -27.98 4.69
CA LEU A 296 9.86 -29.35 4.37
C LEU A 296 10.43 -29.81 3.03
N ALA A 297 10.36 -28.96 2.02
CA ALA A 297 10.88 -29.25 0.70
C ALA A 297 12.39 -29.55 0.69
N ARG A 298 13.18 -28.82 1.50
CA ARG A 298 14.62 -29.13 1.67
C ARG A 298 14.83 -30.49 2.33
N LYS A 299 14.02 -30.86 3.34
CA LYS A 299 14.12 -32.17 4.00
C LYS A 299 13.79 -33.31 3.05
N LEU A 300 12.78 -33.11 2.20
CA LEU A 300 12.33 -34.10 1.21
C LEU A 300 13.11 -34.03 -0.11
N ASN A 301 14.07 -33.11 -0.23
CA ASN A 301 14.84 -32.85 -1.45
C ASN A 301 13.95 -32.65 -2.70
N MET A 302 12.95 -31.77 -2.58
CA MET A 302 11.97 -31.51 -3.62
C MET A 302 11.70 -30.01 -3.81
N ASN A 303 10.88 -29.65 -4.80
CA ASN A 303 10.45 -28.28 -4.99
C ASN A 303 9.40 -27.86 -3.93
N ALA A 304 9.57 -26.68 -3.33
CA ALA A 304 8.65 -26.13 -2.32
C ALA A 304 7.23 -25.90 -2.84
N ALA A 305 7.06 -25.68 -4.15
CA ALA A 305 5.74 -25.58 -4.79
C ALA A 305 4.92 -26.87 -4.66
N GLY A 306 5.58 -28.03 -4.48
CA GLY A 306 4.92 -29.31 -4.26
C GLY A 306 4.42 -29.52 -2.82
N VAL A 307 4.75 -28.64 -1.87
CA VAL A 307 4.29 -28.74 -0.48
C VAL A 307 3.04 -27.85 -0.30
N LYS A 308 1.90 -28.46 -0.02
CA LYS A 308 0.59 -27.80 0.09
C LYS A 308 -0.06 -28.04 1.45
N ASP A 309 -1.05 -27.23 1.79
CA ASP A 309 -1.90 -27.40 2.98
C ASP A 309 -1.11 -27.42 4.30
N VAL A 310 -0.16 -26.49 4.44
CA VAL A 310 0.52 -26.20 5.71
C VAL A 310 -0.31 -25.15 6.44
N ILE A 311 -0.71 -25.42 7.68
CA ILE A 311 -1.61 -24.53 8.43
C ILE A 311 -0.83 -23.80 9.51
N VAL A 312 -1.05 -22.49 9.63
CA VAL A 312 -0.48 -21.64 10.68
C VAL A 312 -1.62 -21.13 11.56
N TRP A 313 -1.65 -21.59 12.81
CA TRP A 313 -2.66 -21.23 13.79
C TRP A 313 -2.15 -20.16 14.77
N GLY A 314 -3.01 -19.22 15.16
CA GLY A 314 -2.77 -18.32 16.31
C GLY A 314 -2.26 -16.92 15.99
N ASN A 315 -1.37 -16.42 16.85
CA ASN A 315 -0.79 -15.09 16.78
C ASN A 315 0.44 -15.10 15.85
N ILE A 316 0.29 -14.49 14.68
CA ILE A 316 1.24 -14.52 13.56
C ILE A 316 2.62 -13.99 13.97
N THR A 317 2.64 -12.95 14.80
CA THR A 317 3.87 -12.31 15.28
C THR A 317 4.26 -12.71 16.70
N GLY A 318 3.37 -13.40 17.40
CA GLY A 318 3.57 -13.90 18.76
C GLY A 318 3.68 -15.42 18.80
N CYS A 319 2.90 -16.04 19.68
CA CYS A 319 2.78 -17.49 19.76
C CYS A 319 1.89 -18.02 18.63
N HIS A 320 2.43 -18.95 17.83
CA HIS A 320 1.71 -19.65 16.77
C HIS A 320 2.08 -21.14 16.76
N TYR A 321 1.22 -21.93 16.11
CA TYR A 321 1.42 -23.36 15.90
C TYR A 321 1.38 -23.66 14.40
N ILE A 322 2.42 -24.34 13.91
CA ILE A 322 2.49 -24.81 12.53
C ILE A 322 2.01 -26.25 12.55
N ASP A 323 0.83 -26.46 11.98
CA ASP A 323 0.17 -27.74 11.88
C ASP A 323 0.46 -28.36 10.51
N LEU A 324 1.02 -29.57 10.55
CA LEU A 324 1.42 -30.33 9.39
C LEU A 324 0.52 -31.56 9.15
N SER A 325 -0.50 -31.76 9.97
CA SER A 325 -1.38 -32.94 9.93
C SER A 325 -2.07 -33.10 8.57
N HIS A 326 -2.47 -31.99 7.96
CA HIS A 326 -3.15 -31.93 6.66
C HIS A 326 -2.22 -31.68 5.47
N THR A 327 -0.90 -31.58 5.71
CA THR A 327 0.05 -31.23 4.65
C THR A 327 0.14 -32.32 3.58
N LYS A 328 0.01 -31.88 2.32
CA LYS A 328 0.08 -32.73 1.14
C LYS A 328 1.33 -32.45 0.33
N ILE A 329 1.90 -33.52 -0.22
CA ILE A 329 3.13 -33.51 -0.99
C ILE A 329 2.86 -33.99 -2.41
N TYR A 330 3.18 -33.14 -3.39
CA TYR A 330 3.02 -33.37 -4.83
C TYR A 330 4.38 -33.40 -5.52
N GLY A 331 4.53 -34.27 -6.54
CA GLY A 331 5.76 -34.31 -7.35
C GLY A 331 7.02 -34.65 -6.54
N CYS A 332 6.89 -35.48 -5.51
CA CYS A 332 8.02 -35.96 -4.72
C CYS A 332 8.61 -37.22 -5.37
N ASP A 333 9.92 -37.18 -5.61
CA ASP A 333 10.68 -38.30 -6.14
C ASP A 333 10.79 -39.40 -5.07
N SER A 334 9.93 -40.41 -5.16
CA SER A 334 9.87 -41.51 -4.17
C SER A 334 9.55 -42.84 -4.86
N ALA A 335 9.64 -43.98 -4.16
CA ALA A 335 9.31 -45.28 -4.75
C ALA A 335 7.87 -45.38 -5.33
N VAL A 336 6.96 -44.50 -4.88
CA VAL A 336 5.59 -44.39 -5.38
C VAL A 336 5.47 -43.09 -6.18
N TRP A 337 5.23 -43.21 -7.48
CA TRP A 337 5.01 -42.09 -8.40
C TRP A 337 3.57 -42.07 -8.90
N GLY A 338 3.06 -40.88 -9.20
CA GLY A 338 1.73 -40.68 -9.77
C GLY A 338 1.69 -39.50 -10.74
N PRO A 339 0.53 -39.24 -11.37
CA PRO A 339 0.32 -38.08 -12.25
C PRO A 339 0.53 -36.75 -11.51
N ALA A 340 0.59 -35.63 -12.24
CA ALA A 340 0.90 -34.32 -11.66
C ALA A 340 -0.04 -33.87 -10.51
N ASN A 341 -1.29 -34.36 -10.49
CA ASN A 341 -2.29 -34.10 -9.45
C ASN A 341 -2.27 -35.15 -8.31
N PHE A 342 -1.36 -36.13 -8.36
CA PHE A 342 -1.22 -37.12 -7.30
C PHE A 342 -0.51 -36.51 -6.10
N SER A 343 -1.13 -36.66 -4.93
CA SER A 343 -0.62 -36.15 -3.66
C SER A 343 -0.47 -37.27 -2.65
N ARG A 344 0.48 -37.12 -1.73
CA ARG A 344 0.63 -37.99 -0.56
C ARG A 344 0.61 -37.16 0.71
N PRO A 345 -0.02 -37.64 1.80
CA PRO A 345 0.10 -37.01 3.11
C PRO A 345 1.57 -36.99 3.55
N LEU A 346 2.03 -35.86 4.11
CA LEU A 346 3.40 -35.72 4.62
C LEU A 346 3.76 -36.82 5.63
N MET A 347 2.82 -37.17 6.49
CA MET A 347 2.98 -38.21 7.53
C MET A 347 3.31 -39.60 6.96
N ASN A 348 2.97 -39.87 5.70
CA ASN A 348 3.28 -41.13 5.03
C ASN A 348 4.66 -41.12 4.34
N LEU A 349 5.33 -39.98 4.31
CA LEU A 349 6.65 -39.81 3.68
C LEU A 349 7.76 -39.69 4.72
N ILE A 350 7.48 -39.03 5.84
CA ILE A 350 8.41 -38.92 6.95
C ILE A 350 8.08 -40.03 7.95
N TYR A 351 8.70 -41.20 7.76
CA TYR A 351 8.61 -42.34 8.69
C TYR A 351 9.38 -42.14 9.99
N ASP A 352 10.27 -41.15 10.02
CA ASP A 352 11.12 -40.84 11.15
C ASP A 352 10.34 -40.02 12.20
N SER A 353 9.81 -40.71 13.20
CA SER A 353 9.13 -40.06 14.34
C SER A 353 10.11 -39.24 15.18
N GLU A 354 11.41 -39.57 15.22
CA GLU A 354 12.43 -38.74 15.88
C GLU A 354 12.60 -37.41 15.15
N TRP A 355 12.46 -37.38 13.82
CA TRP A 355 12.50 -36.14 13.06
C TRP A 355 11.36 -35.19 13.45
N ILE A 356 10.13 -35.69 13.46
CA ILE A 356 8.94 -34.88 13.80
C ILE A 356 8.99 -34.40 15.25
N HIS A 357 9.51 -35.22 16.17
CA HIS A 357 9.52 -34.88 17.60
C HIS A 357 10.75 -34.08 18.05
N SER A 358 11.92 -34.19 17.40
CA SER A 358 13.16 -33.54 17.85
C SER A 358 13.75 -32.57 16.82
N GLU A 359 13.99 -33.01 15.58
CA GLU A 359 14.59 -32.17 14.55
C GLU A 359 13.64 -31.07 14.08
N PHE A 360 12.33 -31.34 14.00
CA PHE A 360 11.33 -30.32 13.65
C PHE A 360 11.26 -29.20 14.70
N LEU A 361 11.42 -29.52 16.00
CA LEU A 361 11.48 -28.50 17.04
C LEU A 361 12.70 -27.60 16.88
N SER A 362 13.86 -28.18 16.58
CA SER A 362 15.08 -27.43 16.24
C SER A 362 14.88 -26.60 14.96
N ALA A 363 14.30 -27.20 13.92
CA ALA A 363 14.00 -26.56 12.66
C ALA A 363 13.00 -25.40 12.84
N ARG A 364 12.06 -25.49 13.79
CA ARG A 364 11.11 -24.42 14.13
C ARG A 364 11.81 -23.19 14.71
N SER A 365 12.85 -23.38 15.53
CA SER A 365 13.67 -22.26 16.01
C SER A 365 14.42 -21.57 14.88
N SER A 366 15.00 -22.35 13.96
CA SER A 366 15.66 -21.84 12.74
C SER A 366 14.67 -21.14 11.82
N LEU A 367 13.46 -21.68 11.66
CA LEU A 367 12.38 -21.09 10.89
C LEU A 367 11.98 -19.74 11.46
N ARG A 368 11.77 -19.67 12.79
CA ARG A 368 11.46 -18.43 13.49
C ARG A 368 12.54 -17.38 13.28
N SER A 369 13.80 -17.74 13.44
CA SER A 369 14.91 -16.83 13.17
C SER A 369 14.87 -16.33 11.71
N ARG A 370 14.70 -17.23 10.73
CA ARG A 370 14.61 -16.82 9.31
C ARG A 370 13.47 -15.85 9.06
N VAL A 371 12.24 -16.19 9.46
CA VAL A 371 11.05 -15.37 9.20
C VAL A 371 11.14 -14.03 9.92
N CYS A 372 11.56 -14.01 11.18
CA CYS A 372 11.72 -12.76 11.93
C CYS A 372 12.85 -11.86 11.38
N HIS A 373 13.87 -12.43 10.75
CA HIS A 373 14.96 -11.67 10.10
C HIS A 373 14.69 -11.36 8.62
N CYS A 374 13.62 -11.89 8.02
CA CYS A 374 13.25 -11.51 6.66
C CYS A 374 12.98 -10.00 6.60
N ALA A 375 13.73 -9.31 5.74
CA ALA A 375 13.67 -7.86 5.67
C ALA A 375 12.49 -7.36 4.82
N ALA A 376 12.28 -7.95 3.64
CA ALA A 376 11.40 -7.39 2.62
C ALA A 376 10.73 -8.43 1.70
N MET A 377 11.53 -9.20 0.95
CA MET A 377 11.03 -10.02 -0.18
C MET A 377 9.95 -11.05 0.22
N LEU A 378 10.18 -11.82 1.28
CA LEU A 378 9.22 -12.85 1.71
C LEU A 378 7.88 -12.25 2.18
N PRO A 379 7.86 -11.25 3.08
CA PRO A 379 6.64 -10.53 3.42
C PRO A 379 5.93 -9.89 2.22
N ALA A 380 6.67 -9.25 1.30
CA ALA A 380 6.09 -8.65 0.10
C ALA A 380 5.40 -9.70 -0.78
N HIS A 381 6.08 -10.83 -1.01
CA HIS A 381 5.50 -11.97 -1.74
C HIS A 381 4.26 -12.54 -1.05
N ALA A 382 4.24 -12.60 0.29
CA ALA A 382 3.09 -13.07 1.06
C ALA A 382 1.89 -12.11 0.89
N VAL A 383 2.09 -10.80 1.00
CA VAL A 383 1.04 -9.79 0.78
C VAL A 383 0.49 -9.89 -0.64
N ALA A 384 1.36 -9.89 -1.65
CA ALA A 384 0.97 -10.02 -3.06
C ALA A 384 0.21 -11.33 -3.32
N THR A 385 0.62 -12.44 -2.70
CA THR A 385 -0.05 -13.73 -2.84
C THR A 385 -1.45 -13.72 -2.22
N VAL A 386 -1.60 -13.16 -1.01
CA VAL A 386 -2.92 -13.02 -0.37
C VAL A 386 -3.83 -12.15 -1.23
N LEU A 387 -3.36 -11.00 -1.71
CA LEU A 387 -4.14 -10.14 -2.60
C LEU A 387 -4.55 -10.87 -3.87
N ARG A 388 -3.62 -11.55 -4.54
CA ARG A 388 -3.91 -12.30 -5.76
C ARG A 388 -4.99 -13.35 -5.52
N TYR A 389 -4.88 -14.11 -4.43
CA TYR A 389 -5.91 -15.09 -4.06
C TYR A 389 -7.23 -14.44 -3.70
N TRP A 390 -7.20 -13.28 -3.04
CA TRP A 390 -8.42 -12.55 -2.72
C TRP A 390 -9.13 -12.02 -3.96
N PHE A 391 -8.42 -11.64 -5.02
CA PHE A 391 -9.03 -11.16 -6.27
C PHE A 391 -9.40 -12.28 -7.24
N HIS A 392 -8.59 -13.34 -7.33
CA HIS A 392 -8.72 -14.37 -8.37
C HIS A 392 -9.06 -15.77 -7.84
N GLY A 393 -9.15 -15.95 -6.52
CA GLY A 393 -9.27 -17.24 -5.85
C GLY A 393 -7.93 -17.92 -5.60
N SER A 394 -7.88 -18.77 -4.57
CA SER A 394 -6.76 -19.68 -4.36
C SER A 394 -6.87 -20.89 -5.31
N PRO A 395 -5.77 -21.61 -5.60
CA PRO A 395 -5.86 -22.84 -6.38
C PRO A 395 -6.87 -23.83 -5.77
N SER A 396 -7.55 -24.59 -6.62
CA SER A 396 -8.65 -25.46 -6.19
C SER A 396 -8.23 -26.43 -5.09
N GLY A 397 -8.92 -26.38 -3.96
CA GLY A 397 -8.68 -27.24 -2.81
C GLY A 397 -7.44 -26.90 -1.97
N GLU A 398 -6.66 -25.87 -2.33
CA GLU A 398 -5.52 -25.43 -1.52
C GLU A 398 -5.97 -24.59 -0.32
N ILE A 399 -5.35 -24.88 0.82
CA ILE A 399 -5.54 -24.15 2.07
C ILE A 399 -4.51 -23.04 2.17
N VAL A 400 -4.96 -21.85 2.60
CA VAL A 400 -4.10 -20.70 2.88
C VAL A 400 -4.32 -20.27 4.32
N SER A 401 -3.24 -19.96 5.04
CA SER A 401 -3.36 -19.45 6.42
C SER A 401 -3.43 -17.92 6.42
N VAL A 402 -4.49 -17.36 7.00
CA VAL A 402 -4.63 -15.92 7.22
C VAL A 402 -5.32 -15.63 8.56
N GLY A 403 -5.02 -14.48 9.15
CA GLY A 403 -5.67 -13.98 10.36
C GLY A 403 -6.98 -13.28 10.05
N ILE A 404 -8.06 -13.79 10.63
CA ILE A 404 -9.43 -13.29 10.45
C ILE A 404 -10.10 -13.14 11.81
N LEU A 405 -11.19 -12.37 11.87
CA LEU A 405 -12.01 -12.28 13.07
C LEU A 405 -12.66 -13.63 13.37
N SER A 406 -12.41 -14.15 14.58
CA SER A 406 -13.06 -15.36 15.05
C SER A 406 -14.53 -15.11 15.41
N GLU A 407 -15.38 -16.02 14.94
CA GLU A 407 -16.81 -16.15 15.22
C GLU A 407 -17.12 -17.44 16.01
N GLY A 408 -16.10 -18.05 16.65
CA GLY A 408 -16.27 -19.28 17.43
C GLY A 408 -15.80 -20.55 16.71
N GLN A 409 -15.23 -20.43 15.51
CA GLN A 409 -14.74 -21.58 14.74
C GLN A 409 -13.68 -22.35 15.55
N PHE A 410 -13.70 -23.68 15.50
CA PHE A 410 -12.75 -24.56 16.23
C PHE A 410 -12.69 -24.32 17.75
N CYS A 411 -13.78 -23.79 18.35
CA CYS A 411 -13.83 -23.35 19.75
C CYS A 411 -12.85 -22.20 20.08
N ILE A 412 -12.40 -21.46 19.08
CA ILE A 412 -11.59 -20.24 19.26
C ILE A 412 -12.53 -19.14 19.76
N PRO A 413 -12.19 -18.42 20.85
CA PRO A 413 -13.03 -17.35 21.37
C PRO A 413 -13.39 -16.29 20.33
N GLU A 414 -14.61 -15.77 20.40
CA GLU A 414 -15.09 -14.73 19.49
C GLU A 414 -14.38 -13.38 19.69
N GLY A 415 -14.27 -12.62 18.60
CA GLY A 415 -13.84 -11.22 18.66
C GLY A 415 -12.33 -11.02 18.79
N ILE A 416 -11.53 -12.05 18.52
CA ILE A 416 -10.07 -11.94 18.32
C ILE A 416 -9.73 -12.21 16.86
N VAL A 417 -8.72 -11.53 16.32
CA VAL A 417 -8.17 -11.89 15.02
C VAL A 417 -7.17 -13.02 15.20
N PHE A 418 -7.46 -14.18 14.64
CA PHE A 418 -6.70 -15.41 14.83
C PHE A 418 -6.37 -16.05 13.48
N SER A 419 -5.14 -16.51 13.29
CA SER A 419 -4.72 -17.19 12.05
C SER A 419 -5.40 -18.54 11.93
N MET A 420 -6.12 -18.76 10.84
CA MET A 420 -6.91 -19.95 10.55
C MET A 420 -6.76 -20.37 9.08
N PRO A 421 -7.04 -21.66 8.76
CA PRO A 421 -7.08 -22.14 7.39
C PRO A 421 -8.32 -21.61 6.66
N VAL A 422 -8.10 -20.93 5.54
CA VAL A 422 -9.16 -20.44 4.67
C VAL A 422 -8.95 -20.92 3.24
N ARG A 423 -10.01 -20.84 2.45
CA ARG A 423 -9.99 -20.90 0.99
C ARG A 423 -10.46 -19.58 0.42
N PHE A 424 -9.81 -19.09 -0.62
CA PHE A 424 -10.28 -17.91 -1.35
C PHE A 424 -11.06 -18.34 -2.60
N GLN A 425 -12.24 -17.77 -2.80
CA GLN A 425 -13.08 -18.06 -3.95
C GLN A 425 -13.92 -16.83 -4.32
N ASN A 426 -14.01 -16.50 -5.61
CA ASN A 426 -14.91 -15.47 -6.14
C ASN A 426 -14.83 -14.09 -5.44
N GLY A 427 -13.65 -13.64 -5.03
CA GLY A 427 -13.51 -12.35 -4.36
C GLY A 427 -13.71 -12.38 -2.84
N SER A 428 -14.07 -13.53 -2.26
CA SER A 428 -14.26 -13.73 -0.82
C SER A 428 -13.37 -14.86 -0.30
N TRP A 429 -13.47 -15.12 1.00
CA TRP A 429 -12.80 -16.23 1.67
C TRP A 429 -13.77 -16.99 2.57
N GLU A 430 -13.51 -18.27 2.80
CA GLU A 430 -14.27 -19.13 3.70
C GLU A 430 -13.32 -19.88 4.64
N VAL A 431 -13.70 -19.99 5.92
CA VAL A 431 -12.95 -20.80 6.89
C VAL A 431 -13.24 -22.27 6.64
N MET A 432 -12.19 -23.10 6.58
CA MET A 432 -12.33 -24.53 6.36
C MET A 432 -12.70 -25.29 7.64
N THR A 433 -13.92 -25.07 8.12
CA THR A 433 -14.43 -25.63 9.39
C THR A 433 -14.56 -27.16 9.39
N GLU A 434 -14.57 -27.79 8.22
CA GLU A 434 -14.64 -29.24 8.03
C GLU A 434 -13.33 -30.00 8.34
N LEU A 435 -12.26 -29.30 8.70
CA LEU A 435 -10.98 -29.91 9.04
C LEU A 435 -11.05 -30.67 10.37
N GLU A 436 -10.60 -31.93 10.35
CA GLU A 436 -10.43 -32.73 11.56
C GLU A 436 -9.23 -32.21 12.37
N ILE A 437 -9.48 -31.84 13.63
CA ILE A 437 -8.47 -31.36 14.57
C ILE A 437 -8.32 -32.37 15.71
N ASN A 438 -7.07 -32.75 16.02
CA ASN A 438 -6.78 -33.66 17.13
C ASN A 438 -6.72 -32.93 18.49
N GLU A 439 -6.78 -33.67 19.59
CA GLU A 439 -6.76 -33.12 20.96
C GLU A 439 -5.54 -32.22 21.22
N THR A 440 -4.36 -32.61 20.73
CA THR A 440 -3.12 -31.83 20.90
C THR A 440 -3.21 -30.46 20.22
N THR A 441 -3.81 -30.41 19.03
CA THR A 441 -4.02 -29.14 18.31
C THR A 441 -5.07 -28.32 19.03
N GLN A 442 -6.17 -28.92 19.49
CA GLN A 442 -7.20 -28.23 20.25
C GLN A 442 -6.64 -27.56 21.52
N GLU A 443 -5.84 -28.28 22.31
CA GLU A 443 -5.16 -27.72 23.50
C GLU A 443 -4.20 -26.56 23.12
N ALA A 444 -3.53 -26.67 21.97
CA ALA A 444 -2.69 -25.60 21.47
C ALA A 444 -3.54 -24.36 21.11
N LEU A 445 -4.66 -24.50 20.40
CA LEU A 445 -5.53 -23.39 20.01
C LEU A 445 -6.03 -22.59 21.21
N GLU A 446 -6.44 -23.26 22.30
CA GLU A 446 -6.86 -22.61 23.54
C GLU A 446 -5.73 -21.74 24.12
N ARG A 447 -4.52 -22.28 24.18
CA ARG A 447 -3.35 -21.57 24.69
C ARG A 447 -3.00 -20.36 23.81
N LEU A 448 -3.02 -20.52 22.49
CA LEU A 448 -2.69 -19.46 21.55
C LEU A 448 -3.70 -18.31 21.59
N SER A 449 -4.98 -18.65 21.82
CA SER A 449 -6.07 -17.67 21.92
C SER A 449 -5.90 -16.76 23.13
N HIS A 450 -5.38 -17.30 24.24
CA HIS A 450 -5.17 -16.53 25.47
C HIS A 450 -4.27 -15.31 25.27
N ASP A 451 -3.16 -15.45 24.55
CA ASP A 451 -2.21 -14.36 24.31
C ASP A 451 -2.87 -13.20 23.54
N LEU A 452 -3.66 -13.51 22.50
CA LEU A 452 -4.40 -12.51 21.71
C LEU A 452 -5.51 -11.83 22.52
N ILE A 453 -6.18 -12.55 23.42
CA ILE A 453 -7.15 -11.97 24.35
C ILE A 453 -6.45 -10.97 25.28
N GLN A 454 -5.28 -11.33 25.84
CA GLN A 454 -4.53 -10.41 26.71
C GLN A 454 -4.07 -9.16 25.94
N GLU A 455 -3.58 -9.32 24.69
CA GLU A 455 -3.24 -8.19 23.81
C GLU A 455 -4.44 -7.25 23.62
N LYS A 456 -5.61 -7.81 23.29
CA LYS A 456 -6.88 -7.05 23.15
C LYS A 456 -7.21 -6.27 24.41
N LEU A 457 -7.16 -6.93 25.57
CA LEU A 457 -7.54 -6.31 26.85
C LEU A 457 -6.59 -5.17 27.23
N ILE A 458 -5.29 -5.29 26.95
CA ILE A 458 -4.33 -4.21 27.20
C ILE A 458 -4.53 -3.04 26.25
N ALA A 459 -4.72 -3.32 24.95
CA ALA A 459 -4.97 -2.31 23.93
C ALA A 459 -6.22 -1.47 24.28
N LEU A 460 -7.28 -2.14 24.72
CA LEU A 460 -8.51 -1.51 25.21
C LEU A 460 -8.40 -0.95 26.64
N LYS A 461 -7.22 -0.95 27.25
CA LYS A 461 -6.95 -0.46 28.62
C LYS A 461 -7.83 -1.10 29.71
N LYS A 462 -8.36 -2.31 29.45
CA LYS A 462 -9.17 -3.10 30.41
C LYS A 462 -8.30 -3.78 31.47
N ILE A 463 -7.07 -4.14 31.12
CA ILE A 463 -6.06 -4.66 32.05
C ILE A 463 -4.75 -3.89 31.89
N LYS A 464 -3.93 -3.87 32.95
CA LYS A 464 -2.65 -3.14 32.96
C LYS A 464 -1.46 -3.97 32.48
N GLU A 465 -1.47 -5.28 32.76
CA GLU A 465 -0.35 -6.21 32.53
C GLU A 465 -0.88 -7.52 31.94
N MET A 466 -0.04 -8.20 31.14
CA MET A 466 -0.36 -9.53 30.63
C MET A 466 -0.23 -10.60 31.71
N HIS A 467 -1.17 -11.53 31.71
CA HIS A 467 -1.12 -12.70 32.58
C HIS A 467 -0.73 -13.93 31.74
N PRO A 468 0.37 -14.63 32.05
CA PRO A 468 0.76 -15.81 31.29
C PRO A 468 -0.25 -16.94 31.47
N TYR A 469 -0.51 -17.69 30.39
CA TYR A 469 -1.38 -18.86 30.41
C TYR A 469 -0.92 -19.87 31.48
N GLY A 470 -1.76 -20.14 32.48
CA GLY A 470 -1.55 -21.22 33.46
C GLY A 470 -1.04 -20.85 34.86
N ARG A 471 -0.87 -19.56 35.24
CA ARG A 471 -0.49 -19.21 36.63
C ARG A 471 -1.52 -19.66 37.69
N ASP A 472 -2.81 -19.73 37.34
CA ASP A 472 -3.88 -20.12 38.28
C ASP A 472 -4.18 -21.63 38.35
N LYS A 473 -3.68 -22.43 37.40
CA LYS A 473 -3.84 -23.90 37.43
C LYS A 473 -2.87 -24.59 38.39
N ILE A 474 -1.80 -23.92 38.83
CA ILE A 474 -0.79 -24.46 39.75
C ILE A 474 -1.18 -24.25 41.23
N THR A 475 -1.96 -23.23 41.55
CA THR A 475 -2.42 -22.94 42.92
C THR A 475 -3.61 -23.80 43.35
N THR A 476 -4.37 -24.35 42.41
CA THR A 476 -5.55 -25.19 42.71
C THR A 476 -5.24 -26.69 42.82
N LYS A 477 -4.12 -27.19 42.30
CA LYS A 477 -3.71 -28.61 42.45
C LYS A 477 -2.91 -28.94 43.71
N LYS A 478 -2.65 -27.98 44.62
CA LYS A 478 -2.03 -28.23 45.94
C LYS A 478 -3.01 -28.28 47.11
N LYS A 479 -4.32 -28.27 46.84
CA LYS A 479 -5.37 -28.47 47.85
C LYS A 479 -6.44 -29.40 47.32
N LEU A 480 -6.12 -30.68 47.12
CA LEU A 480 -7.06 -31.80 47.20
C LEU A 480 -6.27 -33.11 47.05
N HIS A 481 -6.09 -33.76 48.21
CA HIS A 481 -5.52 -35.08 48.51
C HIS A 481 -4.01 -35.28 48.40
#